data_AF-A0AAE1ZJV0-F1
#
_entry.id   AF-A0AAE1ZJV0-F1
#
_cell.length_a   1.000
_cell.length_b   1.000
_cell.length_c   1.000
_cell.angle_alpha   90.00
_cell.angle_beta   90.00
_cell.angle_gamma   90.00
#
_symmetry.space_group_name_H-M   'P 1'
#
loop_
_entity.id
_entity.type
_entity.pdbx_description
1 polymer ?
#
loop_
_entity_poly.entity_id
_entity_poly.type
_entity_poly.pdbx_seq_one_letter_code
_entity_poly.pdbx_strand_id
1 'polypeptide(L)'
;MESSTTFALSIILHDAVKELKIIANIVDLMKKRKRKNDMSHSEDEEFVIKQMKKILEKYSFKYSVSLQEIRVEMPKELKKASKILEYPSTATMIEDSFLSTKYTEKLLKETIFLIDILEKLAEEIQTTGSCDTLKQSVDIEESEFKEIERILERERKAREKIREMKHKIQEKNEERVKIVEQGKENIACLKDQVQEMKAKIILEEKYITRYSTVKLEEFQNQCDQKEDKMKRQMDFIQTNYSIEERVHTEFASYLNDRISYLKKHEEYWREKSDKDIMQFKQELNQLKDNKEKNLHKLKELSSLYEEYKAVVLSDRIEKEKARQREEQAELELHAACKIQNWWRTICVQHNLGPYRKKKRTGKGLKGKKAKGKKK
;
A
#
# COMPACT_ATOMS: atom_id res chain seq x y z
N MET A 1 -33.65 109.94 71.63
CA MET A 1 -32.33 110.20 70.99
C MET A 1 -32.14 109.42 69.67
N GLU A 2 -33.10 108.62 69.23
CA GLU A 2 -32.97 107.76 68.02
C GLU A 2 -33.32 108.47 66.70
N SER A 3 -34.06 109.58 66.73
CA SER A 3 -34.46 110.33 65.51
C SER A 3 -33.30 111.07 64.82
N SER A 4 -32.26 111.46 65.56
CA SER A 4 -31.11 112.17 64.97
C SER A 4 -30.15 111.23 64.24
N THR A 5 -30.07 109.97 64.66
CA THR A 5 -29.19 108.97 64.06
C THR A 5 -29.82 108.34 62.82
N THR A 6 -31.13 108.09 62.81
CA THR A 6 -31.87 107.60 61.63
C THR A 6 -31.88 108.63 60.50
N PHE A 7 -32.05 109.91 60.83
CA PHE A 7 -31.98 111.01 59.86
C PHE A 7 -30.55 111.18 59.29
N ALA A 8 -29.53 111.07 60.13
CA ALA A 8 -28.13 111.10 59.67
C ALA A 8 -27.81 109.90 58.75
N LEU A 9 -28.30 108.70 59.06
CA LEU A 9 -28.15 107.50 58.23
C LEU A 9 -28.85 107.64 56.88
N SER A 10 -30.07 108.17 56.83
CA SER A 10 -30.79 108.44 55.58
C SER A 10 -30.07 109.46 54.70
N ILE A 11 -29.50 110.53 55.29
CA ILE A 11 -28.68 111.50 54.56
C ILE A 11 -27.44 110.83 53.94
N ILE A 12 -26.76 109.98 54.71
CA ILE A 12 -25.57 109.26 54.25
C ILE A 12 -25.94 108.28 53.13
N LEU A 13 -27.08 107.59 53.22
CA LEU A 13 -27.55 106.67 52.18
C LEU A 13 -27.95 107.40 50.90
N HIS A 14 -28.66 108.53 51.00
CA HIS A 14 -28.96 109.35 49.82
C HIS A 14 -27.71 109.97 49.18
N ASP A 15 -26.69 110.30 49.96
CA ASP A 15 -25.39 110.75 49.45
C ASP A 15 -24.65 109.60 48.74
N ALA A 16 -24.65 108.39 49.32
CA ALA A 16 -24.09 107.19 48.70
C ALA A 16 -24.82 106.80 47.40
N VAL A 17 -26.14 106.93 47.34
CA VAL A 17 -26.95 106.77 46.12
C VAL A 17 -26.52 107.76 45.05
N LYS A 18 -26.33 109.04 45.39
CA LYS A 18 -25.88 110.07 44.43
C LYS A 18 -24.50 109.73 43.89
N GLU A 19 -23.59 109.28 44.75
CA GLU A 19 -22.25 108.86 44.36
C GLU A 19 -22.26 107.61 43.48
N LEU A 20 -23.09 106.61 43.80
CA LEU A 20 -23.26 105.41 42.97
C LEU A 20 -23.92 105.71 41.63
N LYS A 21 -24.89 106.64 41.56
CA LYS A 21 -25.47 107.13 40.31
C LYS A 21 -24.43 107.80 39.42
N ILE A 22 -23.50 108.55 40.01
CA ILE A 22 -22.38 109.14 39.27
C ILE A 22 -21.45 108.05 38.74
N ILE A 23 -21.15 107.01 39.53
CA ILE A 23 -20.36 105.84 39.10
C ILE A 23 -21.06 105.08 37.97
N ALA A 24 -22.37 104.81 38.09
CA ALA A 24 -23.16 104.13 37.05
C ALA A 24 -23.15 104.92 35.72
N ASN A 25 -23.29 106.26 35.79
CA ASN A 25 -23.19 107.13 34.62
C ASN A 25 -21.79 107.09 33.98
N ILE A 26 -20.72 106.99 34.78
CA ILE A 26 -19.35 106.83 34.28
C ILE A 26 -19.18 105.49 33.57
N VAL A 27 -19.67 104.39 34.15
CA VAL A 27 -19.57 103.06 33.53
C VAL A 27 -20.39 102.99 32.24
N ASP A 28 -21.54 103.66 32.16
CA ASP A 28 -22.34 103.77 30.94
C ASP A 28 -21.66 104.65 29.87
N LEU A 29 -20.98 105.73 30.28
CA LEU A 29 -20.13 106.55 29.41
C LEU A 29 -18.92 105.76 28.88
N MET A 30 -18.25 104.97 29.72
CA MET A 30 -17.16 104.08 29.29
C MET A 30 -17.64 103.03 28.27
N LYS A 31 -18.85 102.50 28.46
CA LYS A 31 -19.50 101.59 27.49
C LYS A 31 -19.84 102.29 26.17
N LYS A 32 -20.33 103.54 26.21
CA LYS A 32 -20.63 104.37 25.03
C LYS A 32 -19.37 104.78 24.26
N ARG A 33 -18.28 105.12 24.96
CA ARG A 33 -16.97 105.47 24.37
C ARG A 33 -16.30 104.29 23.65
N LYS A 34 -16.51 103.06 24.11
CA LYS A 34 -16.02 101.84 23.42
C LYS A 34 -16.84 101.50 22.15
N ARG A 35 -18.10 101.97 22.07
CA ARG A 35 -18.98 101.74 20.90
C ARG A 35 -18.82 102.81 19.81
N LYS A 36 -18.29 103.99 20.14
CA LYS A 36 -18.02 105.09 19.20
C LYS A 36 -16.55 105.50 19.27
N ASN A 37 -15.77 105.22 18.22
CA ASN A 37 -14.42 105.76 18.03
C ASN A 37 -14.45 107.26 17.66
N ASP A 38 -15.26 108.08 18.34
CA ASP A 38 -15.44 109.49 18.00
C ASP A 38 -14.98 110.43 19.10
N MET A 39 -14.05 111.30 18.71
CA MET A 39 -13.60 112.49 19.43
C MET A 39 -14.65 113.60 19.28
N SER A 40 -15.68 113.60 20.13
CA SER A 40 -16.51 114.79 20.35
C SER A 40 -16.87 114.89 21.83
N HIS A 41 -16.29 115.86 22.53
CA HIS A 41 -16.65 116.20 23.91
C HIS A 41 -18.10 116.69 23.96
N SER A 42 -18.96 115.93 24.63
CA SER A 42 -20.32 116.38 24.99
C SER A 42 -20.27 117.11 26.32
N GLU A 43 -21.05 118.18 26.49
CA GLU A 43 -21.17 118.95 27.75
C GLU A 43 -21.53 118.07 28.96
N ASP A 44 -22.24 116.96 28.71
CA ASP A 44 -22.59 115.95 29.70
C ASP A 44 -21.36 115.19 30.24
N GLU A 45 -20.34 114.96 29.41
CA GLU A 45 -19.09 114.30 29.82
C GLU A 45 -18.28 115.18 30.77
N GLU A 46 -18.24 116.49 30.49
CA GLU A 46 -17.52 117.48 31.29
C GLU A 46 -18.21 117.69 32.66
N PHE A 47 -19.55 117.64 32.70
CA PHE A 47 -20.33 117.69 33.93
C PHE A 47 -20.07 116.46 34.82
N VAL A 48 -20.09 115.25 34.25
CA VAL A 48 -19.83 114.01 35.01
C VAL A 48 -18.38 113.95 35.50
N ILE A 49 -17.39 114.37 34.69
CA ILE A 49 -15.98 114.46 35.08
C ILE A 49 -15.79 115.49 36.22
N LYS A 50 -16.53 116.61 36.19
CA LYS A 50 -16.49 117.63 37.26
C LYS A 50 -17.08 117.14 38.57
N GLN A 51 -18.20 116.41 38.53
CA GLN A 51 -18.77 115.76 39.72
C GLN A 51 -17.83 114.65 40.26
N MET A 52 -17.19 113.91 39.36
CA MET A 52 -16.21 112.87 39.69
C MET A 52 -14.97 113.44 40.39
N LYS A 53 -14.39 114.53 39.89
CA LYS A 53 -13.27 115.23 40.56
C LYS A 53 -13.64 115.67 41.99
N LYS A 54 -14.88 116.13 42.17
CA LYS A 54 -15.41 116.56 43.48
C LYS A 54 -15.56 115.39 44.47
N ILE A 55 -15.95 114.21 44.00
CA ILE A 55 -15.99 112.97 44.81
C ILE A 55 -14.57 112.49 45.11
N LEU A 56 -13.67 112.47 44.10
CA LEU A 56 -12.27 112.10 44.27
C LEU A 56 -11.57 113.00 45.30
N GLU A 57 -11.78 114.31 45.28
CA GLU A 57 -11.28 115.23 46.30
C GLU A 57 -11.87 114.95 47.70
N LYS A 58 -13.17 114.64 47.79
CA LYS A 58 -13.86 114.30 49.05
C LYS A 58 -13.29 113.04 49.73
N TYR A 59 -12.87 112.04 48.96
CA TYR A 59 -12.32 110.77 49.48
C TYR A 59 -10.79 110.64 49.40
N SER A 60 -10.10 111.52 48.66
CA SER A 60 -8.63 111.56 48.51
C SER A 60 -7.90 111.72 49.84
N PHE A 61 -8.47 112.45 50.80
CA PHE A 61 -7.85 112.69 52.10
C PHE A 61 -7.86 111.46 53.02
N LYS A 62 -8.78 110.50 52.80
CA LYS A 62 -8.94 109.31 53.65
C LYS A 62 -8.15 108.09 53.14
N TYR A 63 -7.92 108.01 51.83
CA TYR A 63 -7.23 106.88 51.18
C TYR A 63 -5.70 107.03 51.11
N SER A 64 -5.15 108.24 51.24
CA SER A 64 -3.70 108.47 51.22
C SER A 64 -2.98 107.82 52.42
N VAL A 65 -3.65 107.73 53.57
CA VAL A 65 -3.09 107.13 54.79
C VAL A 65 -3.07 105.60 54.72
N SER A 66 -4.09 104.95 54.12
CA SER A 66 -4.22 103.48 54.09
C SER A 66 -3.41 102.81 52.98
N LEU A 67 -3.20 103.48 51.84
CA LEU A 67 -2.42 102.93 50.72
C LEU A 67 -0.90 102.90 50.98
N GLN A 68 -0.41 103.65 51.98
CA GLN A 68 1.01 103.70 52.31
C GLN A 68 1.47 102.43 53.07
N GLU A 69 0.56 101.77 53.81
CA GLU A 69 0.83 100.51 54.49
C GLU A 69 0.81 99.30 53.53
N ILE A 70 -0.14 99.24 52.60
CA ILE A 70 -0.32 98.10 51.68
C ILE A 70 0.80 98.01 50.62
N ARG A 71 1.42 99.13 50.25
CA ARG A 71 2.43 99.18 49.17
C ARG A 71 3.77 98.55 49.56
N VAL A 72 4.04 98.37 50.86
CA VAL A 72 5.33 97.83 51.34
C VAL A 72 5.37 96.29 51.31
N GLU A 73 4.21 95.60 51.34
CA GLU A 73 4.16 94.13 51.42
C GLU A 73 4.01 93.39 50.08
N MET A 74 3.34 93.99 49.10
CA MET A 74 3.13 93.35 47.78
C MET A 74 4.40 93.03 46.94
N PRO A 75 5.56 93.71 47.07
CA PRO A 75 6.73 93.38 46.24
C PRO A 75 7.47 92.10 46.66
N LYS A 76 7.23 91.54 47.86
CA LYS A 76 8.03 90.43 48.39
C LYS A 76 7.52 89.05 47.96
N GLU A 77 6.21 88.89 47.76
CA GLU A 77 5.64 87.58 47.39
C GLU A 77 5.65 87.30 45.87
N LEU A 78 5.69 88.34 45.03
CA LEU A 78 5.70 88.21 43.56
C LEU A 78 7.04 87.73 42.96
N LYS A 79 8.14 87.74 43.74
CA LYS A 79 9.46 87.23 43.28
C LYS A 79 9.62 85.71 43.42
N LYS A 80 8.73 85.01 44.13
CA LYS A 80 8.82 83.55 44.32
C LYS A 80 8.16 82.72 43.22
N ALA A 81 7.34 83.32 42.35
CA ALA A 81 6.54 82.59 41.35
C ALA A 81 7.02 82.74 39.90
N SER A 82 8.22 83.28 39.64
CA SER A 82 8.75 83.42 38.28
C SER A 82 9.55 82.19 37.85
N LYS A 83 8.87 81.07 37.58
CA LYS A 83 9.44 79.98 36.77
C LYS A 83 8.35 79.12 36.11
N ILE A 84 7.47 79.72 35.31
CA ILE A 84 6.78 79.04 34.20
C ILE A 84 6.66 80.03 33.02
N LEU A 85 7.22 79.58 31.90
CA LEU A 85 6.99 79.87 30.47
C LEU A 85 6.04 81.01 30.05
N GLU A 86 6.58 81.89 29.17
CA GLU A 86 5.95 82.84 28.22
C GLU A 86 4.43 83.08 28.29
N TYR A 87 4.01 84.20 28.88
CA TYR A 87 2.72 84.87 28.62
C TYR A 87 2.89 86.41 28.75
N PRO A 88 2.04 87.22 28.08
CA PRO A 88 2.15 88.69 28.07
C PRO A 88 2.00 89.27 29.48
N SER A 89 2.69 90.38 29.73
CA SER A 89 2.76 91.10 31.00
C SER A 89 1.44 91.04 31.79
N THR A 90 1.46 90.43 32.98
CA THR A 90 0.28 90.21 33.84
C THR A 90 -0.51 91.48 34.14
N ALA A 91 0.10 92.67 33.99
CA ALA A 91 -0.58 93.96 34.07
C ALA A 91 -1.65 94.17 32.97
N THR A 92 -1.36 93.75 31.72
CA THR A 92 -2.27 93.93 30.57
C THR A 92 -3.49 92.99 30.63
N MET A 93 -3.34 91.77 31.14
CA MET A 93 -4.48 90.85 31.31
C MET A 93 -5.45 91.28 32.42
N ILE A 94 -4.95 91.94 33.47
CA ILE A 94 -5.78 92.47 34.55
C ILE A 94 -6.60 93.67 34.04
N GLU A 95 -5.97 94.60 33.31
CA GLU A 95 -6.67 95.74 32.68
C GLU A 95 -7.74 95.28 31.66
N ASP A 96 -7.43 94.30 30.82
CA ASP A 96 -8.40 93.76 29.84
C ASP A 96 -9.56 93.00 30.50
N SER A 97 -9.34 92.37 31.67
CA SER A 97 -10.39 91.71 32.45
C SER A 97 -11.39 92.71 33.04
N PHE A 98 -10.91 93.84 33.58
CA PHE A 98 -11.76 94.92 34.11
C PHE A 98 -12.47 95.72 33.02
N LEU A 99 -11.99 95.66 31.77
CA LEU A 99 -12.56 96.33 30.59
C LEU A 99 -13.37 95.39 29.68
N SER A 100 -13.60 94.13 30.07
CA SER A 100 -14.42 93.18 29.34
C SER A 100 -15.87 93.64 29.25
N THR A 101 -16.49 93.53 28.07
CA THR A 101 -17.89 93.95 27.85
C THR A 101 -18.88 93.19 28.74
N LYS A 102 -18.60 91.91 29.02
CA LYS A 102 -19.41 91.10 29.95
C LYS A 102 -19.26 91.57 31.40
N TYR A 103 -18.06 92.00 31.79
CA TYR A 103 -17.80 92.51 33.14
C TYR A 103 -18.44 93.88 33.37
N THR A 104 -18.29 94.81 32.41
CA THR A 104 -18.92 96.15 32.50
C THR A 104 -20.45 96.08 32.45
N GLU A 105 -21.02 95.11 31.72
CA GLU A 105 -22.47 94.85 31.74
C GLU A 105 -22.97 94.27 33.06
N LYS A 106 -22.20 93.37 33.66
CA LYS A 106 -22.50 92.84 34.99
C LYS A 106 -22.41 93.94 36.05
N LEU A 107 -21.33 94.72 36.03
CA LEU A 107 -21.09 95.84 36.93
C LEU A 107 -22.18 96.92 36.84
N LEU A 108 -22.64 97.26 35.62
CA LEU A 108 -23.78 98.18 35.43
C LEU A 108 -25.08 97.63 36.04
N LYS A 109 -25.38 96.34 35.82
CA LYS A 109 -26.58 95.73 36.39
C LYS A 109 -26.54 95.71 37.91
N GLU A 110 -25.40 95.32 38.49
CA GLU A 110 -25.18 95.29 39.94
C GLU A 110 -25.22 96.70 40.55
N THR A 111 -24.60 97.69 39.91
CA THR A 111 -24.64 99.09 40.40
C THR A 111 -26.03 99.69 40.34
N ILE A 112 -26.81 99.44 39.28
CA ILE A 112 -28.20 99.91 39.19
C ILE A 112 -29.09 99.22 40.25
N PHE A 113 -28.88 97.92 40.46
CA PHE A 113 -29.58 97.16 41.49
C PHE A 113 -29.27 97.67 42.90
N LEU A 114 -27.99 97.95 43.21
CA LEU A 114 -27.56 98.55 44.47
C LEU A 114 -28.14 99.96 44.67
N ILE A 115 -28.21 100.77 43.61
CA ILE A 115 -28.86 102.09 43.67
C ILE A 115 -30.35 101.93 44.06
N ASP A 116 -31.08 101.03 43.40
CA ASP A 116 -32.51 100.79 43.67
C ASP A 116 -32.74 100.29 45.11
N ILE A 117 -31.89 99.39 45.62
CA ILE A 117 -31.96 98.90 47.00
C ILE A 117 -31.63 100.00 48.00
N LEU A 118 -30.58 100.79 47.76
CA LEU A 118 -30.16 101.86 48.68
C LEU A 118 -31.14 103.03 48.69
N GLU A 119 -31.81 103.32 47.56
CA GLU A 119 -32.91 104.30 47.52
C GLU A 119 -34.11 103.83 48.32
N LYS A 120 -34.56 102.58 48.11
CA LYS A 120 -35.65 101.98 48.88
C LYS A 120 -35.32 101.87 50.37
N LEU A 121 -34.07 101.54 50.72
CA LEU A 121 -33.59 101.48 52.10
C LEU A 121 -33.55 102.88 52.75
N ALA A 122 -33.12 103.92 52.01
CA ALA A 122 -33.10 105.29 52.50
C ALA A 122 -34.52 105.81 52.79
N GLU A 123 -35.49 105.45 51.92
CA GLU A 123 -36.92 105.75 52.10
C GLU A 123 -37.53 104.95 53.27
N GLU A 124 -37.22 103.66 53.40
CA GLU A 124 -37.71 102.80 54.50
C GLU A 124 -37.20 103.26 55.87
N ILE A 125 -35.91 103.62 55.98
CA ILE A 125 -35.32 104.14 57.22
C ILE A 125 -35.92 105.49 57.60
N GLN A 126 -36.27 106.33 56.62
CA GLN A 126 -36.85 107.65 56.86
C GLN A 126 -38.34 107.58 57.25
N THR A 127 -39.08 106.59 56.75
CA THR A 127 -40.54 106.48 56.94
C THR A 127 -40.94 105.54 58.06
N THR A 128 -40.23 104.42 58.25
CA THR A 128 -40.62 103.32 59.14
C THR A 128 -39.52 102.90 60.12
N GLY A 129 -38.26 103.27 59.85
CA GLY A 129 -37.10 102.89 60.67
C GLY A 129 -36.68 101.42 60.54
N SER A 130 -37.22 100.67 59.57
CA SER A 130 -36.90 99.26 59.29
C SER A 130 -35.95 99.11 58.09
N CYS A 131 -35.33 97.93 57.94
CA CYS A 131 -34.38 97.59 56.88
C CYS A 131 -34.81 96.31 56.10
N ASP A 132 -36.11 96.09 55.95
CA ASP A 132 -36.65 94.84 55.41
C ASP A 132 -36.35 94.64 53.91
N THR A 133 -36.29 95.70 53.10
CA THR A 133 -35.94 95.59 51.67
C THR A 133 -34.52 95.07 51.46
N LEU A 134 -33.55 95.53 52.26
CA LEU A 134 -32.17 95.03 52.17
C LEU A 134 -32.11 93.54 52.58
N LYS A 135 -32.85 93.17 53.64
CA LYS A 135 -32.88 91.78 54.13
C LYS A 135 -33.46 90.83 53.09
N GLN A 136 -34.59 91.19 52.47
CA GLN A 136 -35.20 90.39 51.40
C GLN A 136 -34.29 90.26 50.17
N SER A 137 -33.61 91.34 49.78
CA SER A 137 -32.66 91.28 48.67
C SER A 137 -31.48 90.35 48.94
N VAL A 138 -30.94 90.39 50.16
CA VAL A 138 -29.85 89.49 50.59
C VAL A 138 -30.34 88.04 50.62
N ASP A 139 -31.54 87.78 51.14
CA ASP A 139 -32.12 86.43 51.18
C ASP A 139 -32.34 85.86 49.77
N ILE A 140 -32.79 86.69 48.82
CA ILE A 140 -32.96 86.30 47.42
C ILE A 140 -31.60 85.96 46.78
N GLU A 141 -30.59 86.82 46.93
CA GLU A 141 -29.26 86.59 46.37
C GLU A 141 -28.57 85.36 46.99
N GLU A 142 -28.76 85.13 48.30
CA GLU A 142 -28.30 83.92 48.98
C GLU A 142 -28.99 82.66 48.44
N SER A 143 -30.28 82.74 48.12
CA SER A 143 -31.03 81.62 47.51
C SER A 143 -30.58 81.31 46.08
N GLU A 144 -30.28 82.34 45.28
CA GLU A 144 -29.75 82.20 43.93
C GLU A 144 -28.34 81.60 43.96
N PHE A 145 -27.49 82.05 44.89
CA PHE A 145 -26.16 81.49 45.10
C PHE A 145 -26.23 79.98 45.45
N LYS A 146 -27.14 79.59 46.34
CA LYS A 146 -27.39 78.18 46.68
C LYS A 146 -27.91 77.35 45.50
N GLU A 147 -28.73 77.92 44.60
CA GLU A 147 -29.14 77.22 43.38
C GLU A 147 -27.97 77.06 42.40
N ILE A 148 -27.16 78.10 42.19
CA ILE A 148 -25.96 78.04 41.35
C ILE A 148 -25.00 76.97 41.87
N GLU A 149 -24.76 76.92 43.18
CA GLU A 149 -23.92 75.89 43.79
C GLU A 149 -24.48 74.48 43.56
N ARG A 150 -25.80 74.29 43.71
CA ARG A 150 -26.47 73.00 43.39
C ARG A 150 -26.36 72.61 41.91
N ILE A 151 -26.42 73.58 40.99
CA ILE A 151 -26.21 73.33 39.55
C ILE A 151 -24.76 72.96 39.28
N LEU A 152 -23.81 73.69 39.86
CA LEU A 152 -22.37 73.46 39.68
C LEU A 152 -21.98 72.06 40.19
N GLU A 153 -22.52 71.64 41.33
CA GLU A 153 -22.26 70.31 41.87
C GLU A 153 -22.88 69.20 41.00
N ARG A 154 -24.09 69.40 40.48
CA ARG A 154 -24.71 68.47 39.51
C ARG A 154 -23.88 68.35 38.24
N GLU A 155 -23.42 69.47 37.69
CA GLU A 155 -22.58 69.52 36.50
C GLU A 155 -21.22 68.85 36.74
N ARG A 156 -20.59 69.09 37.91
CA ARG A 156 -19.36 68.41 38.32
C ARG A 156 -19.55 66.90 38.36
N LYS A 157 -20.61 66.42 39.02
CA LYS A 157 -20.96 64.98 39.07
C LYS A 157 -21.24 64.40 37.67
N ALA A 158 -21.95 65.14 36.81
CA ALA A 158 -22.23 64.71 35.44
C ALA A 158 -20.93 64.58 34.61
N ARG A 159 -20.02 65.56 34.72
CA ARG A 159 -18.71 65.52 34.04
C ARG A 159 -17.82 64.39 34.53
N GLU A 160 -17.82 64.10 35.83
CA GLU A 160 -17.10 62.96 36.40
C GLU A 160 -17.65 61.65 35.82
N LYS A 161 -18.97 61.49 35.81
CA LYS A 161 -19.62 60.29 35.25
C LYS A 161 -19.37 60.12 33.75
N ILE A 162 -19.36 61.21 32.99
CA ILE A 162 -19.01 61.19 31.56
C ILE A 162 -17.54 60.77 31.37
N ARG A 163 -16.62 61.28 32.19
CA ARG A 163 -15.20 60.86 32.14
C ARG A 163 -15.06 59.37 32.45
N GLU A 164 -15.72 58.89 33.49
CA GLU A 164 -15.70 57.48 33.87
C GLU A 164 -16.29 56.59 32.76
N MET A 165 -17.42 56.98 32.17
CA MET A 165 -18.02 56.24 31.06
C MET A 165 -17.13 56.24 29.82
N LYS A 166 -16.51 57.37 29.47
CA LYS A 166 -15.54 57.43 28.36
C LYS A 166 -14.35 56.51 28.59
N HIS A 167 -13.82 56.48 29.81
CA HIS A 167 -12.73 55.57 30.18
C HIS A 167 -13.17 54.11 30.03
N LYS A 168 -14.34 53.73 30.57
CA LYS A 168 -14.87 52.37 30.44
C LYS A 168 -15.11 51.95 28.98
N ILE A 169 -15.57 52.87 28.14
CA ILE A 169 -15.74 52.63 26.69
C ILE A 169 -14.37 52.40 26.04
N GLN A 170 -13.37 53.21 26.36
CA GLN A 170 -12.03 53.06 25.81
C GLN A 170 -11.40 51.73 26.24
N GLU A 171 -11.44 51.39 27.53
CA GLU A 171 -10.94 50.13 28.07
C GLU A 171 -11.59 48.92 27.39
N LYS A 172 -12.93 48.93 27.25
CA LYS A 172 -13.66 47.88 26.53
C LYS A 172 -13.31 47.80 25.05
N ASN A 173 -13.00 48.93 24.41
CA ASN A 173 -12.57 48.96 23.02
C ASN A 173 -11.16 48.37 22.87
N GLU A 174 -10.23 48.69 23.76
CA GLU A 174 -8.88 48.13 23.77
C GLU A 174 -8.90 46.61 24.03
N GLU A 175 -9.72 46.13 24.96
CA GLU A 175 -9.96 44.70 25.18
C GLU A 175 -10.48 44.01 23.91
N ARG A 176 -11.48 44.61 23.24
CA ARG A 176 -12.03 44.07 21.99
C ARG A 176 -10.98 44.00 20.89
N VAL A 177 -10.16 45.03 20.72
CA VAL A 177 -9.06 45.03 19.74
C VAL A 177 -8.09 43.89 20.04
N LYS A 178 -7.65 43.72 21.29
CA LYS A 178 -6.75 42.63 21.69
C LYS A 178 -7.35 41.24 21.39
N ILE A 179 -8.63 41.02 21.68
CA ILE A 179 -9.30 39.74 21.39
C ILE A 179 -9.37 39.49 19.89
N VAL A 180 -9.67 40.51 19.09
CA VAL A 180 -9.68 40.39 17.62
C VAL A 180 -8.29 40.09 17.08
N GLU A 181 -7.26 40.70 17.65
CA GLU A 181 -5.86 40.52 17.24
C GLU A 181 -5.36 39.11 17.58
N GLN A 182 -5.62 38.62 18.79
CA GLN A 182 -5.38 37.23 19.19
C GLN A 182 -6.17 36.25 18.32
N GLY A 183 -7.42 36.57 17.98
CA GLY A 183 -8.23 35.77 17.06
C GLY A 183 -7.60 35.67 15.67
N LYS A 184 -7.09 36.79 15.13
CA LYS A 184 -6.38 36.80 13.84
C LYS A 184 -5.10 35.98 13.88
N GLU A 185 -4.32 36.09 14.95
CA GLU A 185 -3.08 35.31 15.14
C GLU A 185 -3.38 33.81 15.21
N ASN A 186 -4.39 33.41 15.99
CA ASN A 186 -4.84 32.03 16.07
C ASN A 186 -5.32 31.50 14.71
N ILE A 187 -6.09 32.30 13.96
CA ILE A 187 -6.54 31.92 12.61
C ILE A 187 -5.34 31.74 11.67
N ALA A 188 -4.33 32.60 11.73
CA ALA A 188 -3.12 32.46 10.93
C ALA A 188 -2.35 31.18 11.29
N CYS A 189 -2.11 30.94 12.59
CA CYS A 189 -1.44 29.73 13.06
C CYS A 189 -2.18 28.45 12.63
N LEU A 190 -3.51 28.41 12.81
CA LEU A 190 -4.32 27.27 12.38
C LEU A 190 -4.29 27.08 10.86
N LYS A 191 -4.28 28.16 10.09
CA LYS A 191 -4.16 28.08 8.63
C LYS A 191 -2.82 27.48 8.20
N ASP A 192 -1.73 27.88 8.85
CA ASP A 192 -0.39 27.37 8.56
C ASP A 192 -0.29 25.88 8.93
N GLN A 193 -0.83 25.47 10.09
CA GLN A 193 -0.90 24.06 10.49
C GLN A 193 -1.70 23.21 9.49
N VAL A 194 -2.84 23.72 9.00
CA VAL A 194 -3.63 23.02 7.98
C VAL A 194 -2.87 22.90 6.66
N GLN A 195 -2.12 23.93 6.26
CA GLN A 195 -1.29 23.86 5.04
C GLN A 195 -0.13 22.88 5.20
N GLU A 196 0.54 22.87 6.35
CA GLU A 196 1.61 21.92 6.68
C GLU A 196 1.09 20.48 6.67
N MET A 197 -0.03 20.22 7.35
CA MET A 197 -0.67 18.90 7.35
C MET A 197 -1.05 18.44 5.94
N LYS A 198 -1.60 19.34 5.10
CA LYS A 198 -1.92 19.02 3.70
C LYS A 198 -0.66 18.65 2.91
N ALA A 199 0.42 19.42 3.05
CA ALA A 199 1.67 19.12 2.37
C ALA A 199 2.26 17.77 2.83
N LYS A 200 2.19 17.48 4.13
CA LYS A 200 2.62 16.21 4.72
C LYS A 200 1.81 15.03 4.20
N ILE A 201 0.47 15.13 4.18
CA ILE A 201 -0.41 14.07 3.67
C ILE A 201 -0.10 13.77 2.20
N ILE A 202 0.08 14.79 1.35
CA ILE A 202 0.41 14.58 -0.08
C ILE A 202 1.76 13.87 -0.24
N LEU A 203 2.75 14.20 0.61
CA LEU A 203 4.06 13.56 0.57
C LEU A 203 3.98 12.10 1.06
N GLU A 204 3.26 11.85 2.15
CA GLU A 204 3.03 10.52 2.70
C GLU A 204 2.26 9.64 1.72
N GLU A 205 1.22 10.17 1.06
CA GLU A 205 0.46 9.46 0.02
C GLU A 205 1.36 9.03 -1.14
N LYS A 206 2.21 9.94 -1.64
CA LYS A 206 3.18 9.62 -2.70
C LYS A 206 4.20 8.58 -2.24
N TYR A 207 4.67 8.69 -1.00
CA TYR A 207 5.61 7.74 -0.43
C TYR A 207 4.99 6.35 -0.30
N ILE A 208 3.81 6.25 0.31
CA ILE A 208 3.08 5.00 0.51
C ILE A 208 2.76 4.37 -0.84
N THR A 209 2.23 5.14 -1.80
CA THR A 209 1.93 4.64 -3.14
C THR A 209 3.18 4.06 -3.79
N ARG A 210 4.31 4.80 -3.80
CA ARG A 210 5.56 4.34 -4.40
C ARG A 210 6.16 3.14 -3.67
N TYR A 211 6.06 3.10 -2.34
CA TYR A 211 6.50 1.98 -1.53
C TYR A 211 5.69 0.72 -1.85
N SER A 212 4.36 0.84 -1.89
CA SER A 212 3.46 -0.25 -2.22
C SER A 212 3.66 -0.77 -3.65
N THR A 213 3.84 0.12 -4.64
CA THR A 213 4.12 -0.31 -6.03
C THR A 213 5.44 -1.05 -6.14
N VAL A 214 6.52 -0.53 -5.55
CA VAL A 214 7.83 -1.20 -5.56
C VAL A 214 7.76 -2.54 -4.85
N LYS A 215 7.03 -2.63 -3.72
CA LYS A 215 6.90 -3.89 -2.98
C LYS A 215 6.10 -4.92 -3.76
N LEU A 216 5.06 -4.49 -4.48
CA LEU A 216 4.28 -5.35 -5.37
C LEU A 216 5.13 -5.83 -6.55
N GLU A 217 5.89 -4.95 -7.20
CA GLU A 217 6.81 -5.29 -8.29
C GLU A 217 7.90 -6.28 -7.83
N GLU A 218 8.49 -6.06 -6.65
CA GLU A 218 9.47 -6.97 -6.06
C GLU A 218 8.87 -8.36 -5.84
N PHE A 219 7.66 -8.42 -5.26
CA PHE A 219 6.96 -9.68 -5.02
C PHE A 219 6.60 -10.39 -6.33
N GLN A 220 6.10 -9.64 -7.32
CA GLN A 220 5.77 -10.17 -8.64
C GLN A 220 7.02 -10.77 -9.30
N ASN A 221 8.12 -10.03 -9.34
CA ASN A 221 9.39 -10.50 -9.90
C ASN A 221 9.91 -11.76 -9.19
N GLN A 222 9.77 -11.86 -7.87
CA GLN A 222 10.11 -13.08 -7.12
C GLN A 222 9.22 -14.27 -7.50
N CYS A 223 7.93 -14.04 -7.76
CA CYS A 223 7.01 -15.08 -8.23
C CYS A 223 7.38 -15.51 -9.65
N ASP A 224 7.59 -14.57 -10.55
CA ASP A 224 7.97 -14.81 -11.94
C ASP A 224 9.28 -15.61 -12.02
N GLN A 225 10.29 -15.26 -11.22
CA GLN A 225 11.56 -16.01 -11.17
C GLN A 225 11.38 -17.46 -10.69
N LYS A 226 10.51 -17.68 -9.70
CA LYS A 226 10.20 -19.03 -9.21
C LYS A 226 9.43 -19.83 -10.26
N GLU A 227 8.47 -19.20 -10.91
CA GLU A 227 7.68 -19.79 -11.99
C GLU A 227 8.58 -20.18 -13.18
N ASP A 228 9.46 -19.29 -13.61
CA ASP A 228 10.43 -19.54 -14.68
C ASP A 228 11.38 -20.69 -14.32
N LYS A 229 11.84 -20.76 -13.08
CA LYS A 229 12.68 -21.88 -12.62
C LYS A 229 11.92 -23.20 -12.71
N MET A 230 10.66 -23.23 -12.29
CA MET A 230 9.82 -24.42 -12.37
C MET A 230 9.52 -24.80 -13.83
N LYS A 231 9.21 -23.83 -14.70
CA LYS A 231 9.01 -24.05 -16.14
C LYS A 231 10.25 -24.66 -16.78
N ARG A 232 11.44 -24.12 -16.53
CA ARG A 232 12.71 -24.69 -17.04
C ARG A 232 12.93 -26.12 -16.56
N GLN A 233 12.59 -26.42 -15.29
CA GLN A 233 12.67 -27.79 -14.76
C GLN A 233 11.67 -28.72 -15.44
N MET A 234 10.45 -28.25 -15.68
CA MET A 234 9.41 -28.99 -16.39
C MET A 234 9.84 -29.29 -17.83
N ASP A 235 10.34 -28.30 -18.56
CA ASP A 235 10.83 -28.46 -19.93
C ASP A 235 12.01 -29.43 -20.01
N PHE A 236 12.92 -29.36 -19.03
CA PHE A 236 14.04 -30.29 -18.93
C PHE A 236 13.57 -31.72 -18.70
N ILE A 237 12.65 -31.95 -17.76
CA ILE A 237 12.08 -33.27 -17.49
C ILE A 237 11.31 -33.77 -18.71
N GLN A 238 10.52 -32.92 -19.37
CA GLN A 238 9.75 -33.28 -20.56
C GLN A 238 10.66 -33.70 -21.71
N THR A 239 11.77 -32.98 -21.91
CA THR A 239 12.76 -33.33 -22.94
C THR A 239 13.41 -34.68 -22.64
N ASN A 240 13.83 -34.91 -21.39
CA ASN A 240 14.40 -36.20 -20.98
C ASN A 240 13.40 -37.35 -21.12
N TYR A 241 12.15 -37.12 -20.75
CA TYR A 241 11.08 -38.09 -20.91
C TYR A 241 10.88 -38.47 -22.38
N SER A 242 10.83 -37.49 -23.28
CA SER A 242 10.71 -37.75 -24.73
C SER A 242 11.92 -38.52 -25.29
N ILE A 243 13.12 -38.22 -24.82
CA ILE A 243 14.33 -38.97 -25.21
C ILE A 243 14.25 -40.41 -24.70
N GLU A 244 13.89 -40.62 -23.43
CA GLU A 244 13.75 -41.95 -22.83
C GLU A 244 12.66 -42.77 -23.53
N GLU A 245 11.52 -42.16 -23.84
CA GLU A 245 10.43 -42.80 -24.59
C GLU A 245 10.89 -43.26 -25.98
N ARG A 246 11.64 -42.41 -26.69
CA ARG A 246 12.21 -42.77 -27.99
C ARG A 246 13.20 -43.92 -27.86
N VAL A 247 14.14 -43.82 -26.93
CA VAL A 247 15.16 -44.85 -26.68
C VAL A 247 14.50 -46.18 -26.29
N HIS A 248 13.50 -46.15 -25.39
CA HIS A 248 12.73 -47.32 -25.01
C HIS A 248 12.04 -47.98 -26.21
N THR A 249 11.44 -47.18 -27.09
CA THR A 249 10.79 -47.66 -28.31
C THR A 249 11.79 -48.33 -29.26
N GLU A 250 12.96 -47.73 -29.47
CA GLU A 250 14.04 -48.29 -30.28
C GLU A 250 14.58 -49.61 -29.69
N PHE A 251 14.82 -49.65 -28.37
CA PHE A 251 15.24 -50.87 -27.68
C PHE A 251 14.18 -51.98 -27.78
N ALA A 252 12.90 -51.65 -27.59
CA ALA A 252 11.82 -52.61 -27.72
C ALA A 252 11.72 -53.16 -29.15
N SER A 253 11.85 -52.31 -30.18
CA SER A 253 11.90 -52.74 -31.58
C SER A 253 13.07 -53.68 -31.83
N TYR A 254 14.28 -53.30 -31.40
CA TYR A 254 15.48 -54.14 -31.54
C TYR A 254 15.32 -55.51 -30.89
N LEU A 255 14.79 -55.55 -29.66
CA LEU A 255 14.56 -56.81 -28.96
C LEU A 255 13.50 -57.67 -29.67
N ASN A 256 12.41 -57.06 -30.15
CA ASN A 256 11.39 -57.76 -30.92
C ASN A 256 11.94 -58.33 -32.23
N ASP A 257 12.76 -57.56 -32.95
CA ASP A 257 13.44 -58.01 -34.17
C ASP A 257 14.39 -59.18 -33.88
N ARG A 258 15.15 -59.10 -32.79
CA ARG A 258 16.06 -60.19 -32.37
C ARG A 258 15.29 -61.45 -31.97
N ILE A 259 14.19 -61.32 -31.24
CA ILE A 259 13.31 -62.43 -30.88
C ILE A 259 12.73 -63.07 -32.15
N SER A 260 12.25 -62.25 -33.10
CA SER A 260 11.72 -62.72 -34.37
C SER A 260 12.78 -63.47 -35.19
N TYR A 261 14.01 -62.95 -35.26
CA TYR A 261 15.15 -63.61 -35.89
C TYR A 261 15.45 -64.97 -35.25
N LEU A 262 15.52 -65.03 -33.92
CA LEU A 262 15.80 -66.27 -33.21
C LEU A 262 14.68 -67.30 -33.39
N LYS A 263 13.41 -66.89 -33.37
CA LYS A 263 12.27 -67.76 -33.65
C LYS A 263 12.33 -68.37 -35.05
N LYS A 264 12.64 -67.57 -36.08
CA LYS A 264 12.82 -68.07 -37.45
C LYS A 264 13.96 -69.06 -37.55
N HIS A 265 15.07 -68.80 -36.85
CA HIS A 265 16.22 -69.70 -36.84
C HIS A 265 15.90 -71.01 -36.10
N GLU A 266 15.19 -70.94 -34.97
CA GLU A 266 14.70 -72.13 -34.26
C GLU A 266 13.77 -72.98 -35.14
N GLU A 267 12.83 -72.34 -35.84
CA GLU A 267 11.92 -73.01 -36.78
C GLU A 267 12.68 -73.68 -37.93
N TYR A 268 13.66 -73.00 -38.51
CA TYR A 268 14.54 -73.57 -39.54
C TYR A 268 15.28 -74.82 -39.04
N TRP A 269 15.89 -74.77 -37.85
CA TRP A 269 16.61 -75.93 -37.30
C TRP A 269 15.68 -77.07 -36.92
N ARG A 270 14.47 -76.76 -36.44
CA ARG A 270 13.43 -77.75 -36.18
C ARG A 270 13.04 -78.46 -37.47
N GLU A 271 12.71 -77.71 -38.53
CA GLU A 271 12.34 -78.27 -39.83
C GLU A 271 13.48 -79.11 -40.43
N LYS A 272 14.73 -78.62 -40.33
CA LYS A 272 15.90 -79.38 -40.77
C LYS A 272 16.07 -80.69 -40.00
N SER A 273 15.99 -80.64 -38.67
CA SER A 273 16.09 -81.84 -37.83
C SER A 273 14.97 -82.84 -38.15
N ASP A 274 13.74 -82.37 -38.37
CA ASP A 274 12.61 -83.23 -38.74
C ASP A 274 12.86 -83.92 -40.09
N LYS A 275 13.39 -83.18 -41.09
CA LYS A 275 13.79 -83.73 -42.39
C LYS A 275 14.89 -84.77 -42.24
N ASP A 276 15.95 -84.47 -41.49
CA ASP A 276 17.07 -85.40 -41.27
C ASP A 276 16.59 -86.67 -40.55
N ILE A 277 15.71 -86.55 -39.54
CA ILE A 277 15.09 -87.69 -38.87
C ILE A 277 14.24 -88.52 -39.84
N MET A 278 13.47 -87.88 -40.73
CA MET A 278 12.69 -88.59 -41.75
C MET A 278 13.61 -89.34 -42.72
N GLN A 279 14.69 -88.73 -43.18
CA GLN A 279 15.69 -89.36 -44.05
C GLN A 279 16.35 -90.56 -43.35
N PHE A 280 16.85 -90.39 -42.11
CA PHE A 280 17.45 -91.51 -41.37
C PHE A 280 16.45 -92.64 -41.10
N LYS A 281 15.18 -92.33 -40.82
CA LYS A 281 14.13 -93.35 -40.70
C LYS A 281 13.92 -94.11 -42.02
N GLN A 282 13.92 -93.39 -43.14
CA GLN A 282 13.80 -94.00 -44.47
C GLN A 282 15.00 -94.90 -44.79
N GLU A 283 16.22 -94.42 -44.59
CA GLU A 283 17.45 -95.22 -44.77
C GLU A 283 17.47 -96.44 -43.85
N LEU A 284 17.08 -96.29 -42.59
CA LEU A 284 16.98 -97.38 -41.63
C LEU A 284 15.98 -98.44 -42.10
N ASN A 285 14.83 -98.03 -42.62
CA ASN A 285 13.84 -98.94 -43.18
C ASN A 285 14.38 -99.65 -44.44
N GLN A 286 15.04 -98.94 -45.35
CA GLN A 286 15.69 -99.56 -46.52
C GLN A 286 16.75 -100.59 -46.11
N LEU A 287 17.57 -100.30 -45.09
CA LEU A 287 18.55 -101.24 -44.56
C LEU A 287 17.89 -102.45 -43.90
N LYS A 288 16.77 -102.27 -43.18
CA LYS A 288 15.97 -103.37 -42.63
C LYS A 288 15.40 -104.25 -43.74
N ASP A 289 14.80 -103.66 -44.77
CA ASP A 289 14.27 -104.39 -45.93
C ASP A 289 15.37 -105.15 -46.67
N ASN A 290 16.54 -104.52 -46.88
CA ASN A 290 17.69 -105.17 -47.51
C ASN A 290 18.24 -106.31 -46.64
N LYS A 291 18.30 -106.14 -45.32
CA LYS A 291 18.67 -107.19 -44.39
C LYS A 291 17.69 -108.36 -44.46
N GLU A 292 16.39 -108.09 -44.50
CA GLU A 292 15.35 -109.11 -44.61
C GLU A 292 15.44 -109.87 -45.94
N LYS A 293 15.61 -109.16 -47.07
CA LYS A 293 15.85 -109.76 -48.39
C LYS A 293 17.10 -110.65 -48.41
N ASN A 294 18.21 -110.18 -47.85
CA ASN A 294 19.45 -110.96 -47.75
C ASN A 294 19.27 -112.20 -46.86
N LEU A 295 18.53 -112.07 -45.77
CA LEU A 295 18.20 -113.19 -44.87
C LEU A 295 17.30 -114.20 -45.58
N HIS A 296 16.33 -113.75 -46.37
CA HIS A 296 15.50 -114.62 -47.20
C HIS A 296 16.33 -115.37 -48.24
N LYS A 297 17.19 -114.67 -48.99
CA LYS A 297 18.12 -115.27 -49.96
C LYS A 297 19.07 -116.27 -49.31
N LEU A 298 19.57 -115.98 -48.11
CA LEU A 298 20.40 -116.92 -47.35
C LEU A 298 19.62 -118.19 -46.96
N LYS A 299 18.36 -118.05 -46.53
CA LYS A 299 17.49 -119.20 -46.24
C LYS A 299 17.23 -120.03 -47.50
N GLU A 300 16.94 -119.40 -48.63
CA GLU A 300 16.75 -120.09 -49.92
C GLU A 300 18.01 -120.86 -50.33
N LEU A 301 19.19 -120.21 -50.29
CA LEU A 301 20.47 -120.86 -50.60
C LEU A 301 20.78 -122.00 -49.62
N SER A 302 20.45 -121.85 -48.34
CA SER A 302 20.61 -122.91 -47.35
C SER A 302 19.68 -124.10 -47.64
N SER A 303 18.43 -123.85 -48.03
CA SER A 303 17.50 -124.91 -48.47
C SER A 303 18.04 -125.64 -49.69
N LEU A 304 18.46 -124.87 -50.71
CA LEU A 304 19.02 -125.41 -51.94
C LEU A 304 20.29 -126.23 -51.69
N TYR A 305 21.15 -125.79 -50.76
CA TYR A 305 22.34 -126.55 -50.36
C TYR A 305 21.98 -127.87 -49.68
N GLU A 306 21.02 -127.88 -48.76
CA GLU A 306 20.55 -129.11 -48.13
C GLU A 306 19.86 -130.05 -49.15
N GLU A 307 19.11 -129.51 -50.12
CA GLU A 307 18.56 -130.28 -51.24
C GLU A 307 19.68 -130.91 -52.09
N TYR A 308 20.68 -130.13 -52.52
CA TYR A 308 21.82 -130.68 -53.28
C TYR A 308 22.60 -131.72 -52.48
N LYS A 309 22.82 -131.48 -51.19
CA LYS A 309 23.48 -132.42 -50.30
C LYS A 309 22.66 -133.72 -50.16
N ALA A 310 21.34 -133.62 -50.05
CA ALA A 310 20.46 -134.78 -50.05
C ALA A 310 20.54 -135.57 -51.37
N VAL A 311 20.56 -134.89 -52.51
CA VAL A 311 20.76 -135.52 -53.84
C VAL A 311 22.13 -136.21 -53.91
N VAL A 312 23.22 -135.54 -53.52
CA VAL A 312 24.57 -136.12 -53.52
C VAL A 312 24.66 -137.33 -52.59
N LEU A 313 24.04 -137.26 -51.40
CA LEU A 313 23.96 -138.39 -50.49
C LEU A 313 23.13 -139.54 -51.09
N SER A 314 22.00 -139.24 -51.74
CA SER A 314 21.18 -140.23 -52.44
C SER A 314 21.96 -140.92 -53.55
N ASP A 315 22.62 -140.17 -54.43
CA ASP A 315 23.50 -140.69 -55.48
C ASP A 315 24.63 -141.56 -54.91
N ARG A 316 25.20 -141.16 -53.78
CA ARG A 316 26.26 -141.92 -53.10
C ARG A 316 25.71 -143.23 -52.53
N ILE A 317 24.53 -143.20 -51.91
CA ILE A 317 23.83 -144.40 -51.41
C ILE A 317 23.44 -145.31 -52.57
N GLU A 318 22.98 -144.76 -53.70
CA GLU A 318 22.55 -145.53 -54.85
C GLU A 318 23.72 -146.20 -55.57
N LYS A 319 24.87 -145.49 -55.71
CA LYS A 319 26.12 -146.09 -56.17
C LYS A 319 26.62 -147.19 -55.25
N GLU A 320 26.53 -147.00 -53.93
CA GLU A 320 26.95 -148.03 -52.98
C GLU A 320 26.00 -149.25 -53.03
N LYS A 321 24.69 -149.03 -53.12
CA LYS A 321 23.70 -150.11 -53.34
C LYS A 321 23.90 -150.82 -54.68
N ALA A 322 24.29 -150.10 -55.73
CA ALA A 322 24.61 -150.69 -57.03
C ALA A 322 25.86 -151.59 -56.92
N ARG A 323 26.92 -151.12 -56.24
CA ARG A 323 28.11 -151.94 -55.96
C ARG A 323 27.77 -153.19 -55.14
N GLN A 324 26.97 -153.06 -54.08
CA GLN A 324 26.51 -154.21 -53.30
C GLN A 324 25.69 -155.20 -54.13
N ARG A 325 24.84 -154.72 -55.06
CA ARG A 325 24.11 -155.59 -55.99
C ARG A 325 25.03 -156.31 -56.97
N GLU A 326 26.06 -155.63 -57.47
CA GLU A 326 27.09 -156.25 -58.31
C GLU A 326 27.89 -157.30 -57.53
N GLU A 327 28.35 -157.00 -56.32
CA GLU A 327 29.04 -157.94 -55.44
C GLU A 327 28.15 -159.16 -55.10
N GLN A 328 26.86 -158.94 -54.85
CA GLN A 328 25.92 -160.01 -54.57
C GLN A 328 25.63 -160.86 -55.81
N ALA A 329 25.52 -160.25 -56.99
CA ALA A 329 25.41 -160.97 -58.25
C ALA A 329 26.69 -161.76 -58.59
N GLU A 330 27.87 -161.24 -58.27
CA GLU A 330 29.15 -161.96 -58.39
C GLU A 330 29.20 -163.16 -57.44
N LEU A 331 28.76 -162.99 -56.20
CA LEU A 331 28.66 -164.09 -55.23
C LEU A 331 27.66 -165.15 -55.67
N GLU A 332 26.49 -164.75 -56.18
CA GLU A 332 25.47 -165.65 -56.74
C GLU A 332 26.00 -166.38 -57.98
N LEU A 333 26.72 -165.69 -58.86
CA LEU A 333 27.36 -166.29 -60.04
C LEU A 333 28.48 -167.26 -59.64
N HIS A 334 29.26 -166.92 -58.62
CA HIS A 334 30.29 -167.80 -58.07
C HIS A 334 29.66 -169.04 -57.39
N ALA A 335 28.56 -168.87 -56.65
CA ALA A 335 27.78 -169.97 -56.09
C ALA A 335 27.17 -170.85 -57.21
N ALA A 336 26.58 -170.24 -58.25
CA ALA A 336 26.08 -170.94 -59.42
C ALA A 336 27.20 -171.70 -60.15
N CYS A 337 28.39 -171.11 -60.30
CA CYS A 337 29.57 -171.78 -60.84
C CYS A 337 30.03 -172.96 -59.97
N LYS A 338 30.01 -172.84 -58.65
CA LYS A 338 30.30 -173.96 -57.73
C LYS A 338 29.27 -175.08 -57.87
N ILE A 339 27.98 -174.76 -57.96
CA ILE A 339 26.91 -175.75 -58.21
C ILE A 339 27.09 -176.40 -59.59
N GLN A 340 27.37 -175.62 -60.64
CA GLN A 340 27.65 -176.14 -61.97
C GLN A 340 28.89 -177.04 -61.98
N ASN A 341 29.95 -176.68 -61.25
CA ASN A 341 31.16 -177.50 -61.16
C ASN A 341 30.92 -178.77 -60.35
N TRP A 342 30.18 -178.70 -59.24
CA TRP A 342 29.74 -179.89 -58.49
C TRP A 342 28.93 -180.84 -59.38
N TRP A 343 27.96 -180.31 -60.14
CA TRP A 343 27.17 -181.10 -61.09
C TRP A 343 28.03 -181.69 -62.23
N ARG A 344 28.98 -180.92 -62.78
CA ARG A 344 29.94 -181.41 -63.79
C ARG A 344 30.81 -182.56 -63.24
N THR A 345 31.27 -182.47 -61.99
CA THR A 345 32.06 -183.54 -61.35
C THR A 345 31.22 -184.80 -61.09
N ILE A 346 29.95 -184.66 -60.69
CA ILE A 346 29.01 -185.79 -60.58
C ILE A 346 28.78 -186.46 -61.95
N CYS A 347 28.57 -185.67 -63.01
CA CYS A 347 28.42 -186.19 -64.37
C CYS A 347 29.66 -186.96 -64.87
N VAL A 348 30.87 -186.53 -64.45
CA VAL A 348 32.14 -187.21 -64.77
C VAL A 348 32.33 -188.50 -63.98
N GLN A 349 31.91 -188.57 -62.71
CA GLN A 349 32.06 -189.78 -61.88
C GLN A 349 31.05 -190.89 -62.22
N HIS A 350 29.86 -190.53 -62.70
CA HIS A 350 28.79 -191.50 -63.02
C HIS A 350 28.69 -191.89 -64.52
N ASN A 351 29.68 -191.55 -65.36
CA ASN A 351 29.72 -191.93 -66.79
C ASN A 351 28.43 -191.59 -67.57
N LEU A 352 27.85 -190.41 -67.33
CA LEU A 352 26.68 -189.88 -68.04
C LEU A 352 27.08 -188.65 -68.86
N GLY A 353 26.69 -188.62 -70.14
CA GLY A 353 27.05 -187.54 -71.06
C GLY A 353 28.37 -187.77 -71.81
N PRO A 354 28.95 -186.75 -72.47
CA PRO A 354 29.73 -186.87 -73.73
C PRO A 354 31.12 -187.56 -73.66
N TYR A 355 31.40 -188.36 -72.63
CA TYR A 355 32.71 -188.99 -72.37
C TYR A 355 32.81 -190.50 -72.72
N ARG A 356 31.88 -191.07 -73.52
CA ARG A 356 31.94 -192.46 -74.00
C ARG A 356 32.67 -192.58 -75.36
N LYS A 357 33.69 -193.47 -75.48
CA LYS A 357 34.45 -193.80 -76.73
C LYS A 357 33.57 -194.61 -77.72
N LYS A 358 33.57 -194.54 -79.07
CA LYS A 358 34.20 -193.78 -80.18
C LYS A 358 33.52 -194.22 -81.52
N LYS A 359 33.27 -193.33 -82.52
CA LYS A 359 33.66 -193.47 -83.98
C LYS A 359 32.93 -192.53 -85.00
N ARG A 360 33.78 -191.80 -85.76
CA ARG A 360 33.80 -191.45 -87.21
C ARG A 360 32.78 -190.49 -87.88
N THR A 361 33.36 -189.71 -88.84
CA THR A 361 32.81 -188.94 -90.00
C THR A 361 32.03 -187.64 -89.71
N GLY A 362 32.21 -186.49 -90.37
CA GLY A 362 33.02 -186.07 -91.53
C GLY A 362 32.24 -185.07 -92.40
N LYS A 363 32.85 -183.89 -92.73
CA LYS A 363 32.44 -182.82 -93.69
C LYS A 363 31.22 -181.96 -93.26
N GLY A 364 31.18 -180.64 -93.43
CA GLY A 364 32.05 -179.67 -94.08
C GLY A 364 31.27 -178.36 -94.37
N LEU A 365 32.00 -177.34 -94.84
CA LEU A 365 31.59 -176.05 -95.47
C LEU A 365 31.35 -174.87 -94.50
N LYS A 366 32.14 -173.77 -94.45
CA LYS A 366 32.71 -172.77 -95.42
C LYS A 366 31.89 -171.46 -95.45
N GLY A 367 32.53 -170.34 -95.09
CA GLY A 367 32.12 -168.96 -95.42
C GLY A 367 32.53 -167.93 -94.35
N LYS A 368 33.76 -167.38 -94.33
CA LYS A 368 34.33 -166.19 -95.03
C LYS A 368 33.74 -164.79 -94.66
N LYS A 369 34.63 -163.95 -94.07
CA LYS A 369 34.82 -162.47 -94.23
C LYS A 369 33.70 -161.56 -93.67
N ALA A 370 33.92 -160.34 -93.14
CA ALA A 370 35.01 -159.36 -93.24
C ALA A 370 35.01 -158.35 -92.07
N LYS A 371 36.18 -157.71 -91.81
CA LYS A 371 36.48 -156.29 -91.48
C LYS A 371 35.52 -155.49 -90.56
N GLY A 372 35.96 -154.68 -89.59
CA GLY A 372 37.30 -154.22 -89.22
C GLY A 372 37.25 -152.89 -88.42
N LYS A 373 38.41 -152.51 -87.84
CA LYS A 373 38.91 -151.16 -87.49
C LYS A 373 38.07 -150.22 -86.59
N LYS A 374 38.57 -149.94 -85.37
CA LYS A 374 39.35 -148.75 -84.96
C LYS A 374 38.57 -147.42 -84.92
N LYS A 375 38.26 -146.92 -83.72
CA LYS A 375 39.10 -145.93 -83.00
C LYS A 375 38.81 -146.01 -81.51
#